data_AF-A0A4Y2JTD1-F1
#
_entry.id   AF-A0A4Y2JTD1-F1
#
_cell.length_a   1.000
_cell.length_b   1.000
_cell.length_c   1.000
_cell.angle_alpha   90.00
_cell.angle_beta   90.00
_cell.angle_gamma   90.00
#
_symmetry.space_group_name_H-M   'P 1'
#
loop_
_entity.id
_entity.type
_entity.pdbx_description
1 polymer ?
#
loop_
_entity_poly.entity_id
_entity_poly.type
_entity_poly.pdbx_seq_one_letter_code
_entity_poly.pdbx_strand_id
1 'polypeptide(L)'
;KCKAGNFDTEDEPRSGRPIEVDCEQLEQIIDQDRNISTRTIALELDVCQKTTVNALKRIHVTFKFNRSVPHELTDEGKRKRKAACLALLRDQRKEKILDRIVTWDEKWVYYNTSRKGRWSAPGEPAGSVARRALTSKKVLLCIWWDCRGI
;
A
#
# COMPACT_ATOMS: atom_id res chain seq x y z
N LYS A 1 -4.15 23.01 61.24
CA LYS A 1 -4.31 21.61 60.72
C LYS A 1 -4.39 21.69 59.20
N CYS A 2 -3.27 21.58 58.51
CA CYS A 2 -3.26 21.39 57.06
C CYS A 2 -3.75 19.96 56.79
N LYS A 3 -4.86 19.83 56.06
CA LYS A 3 -5.42 18.52 55.67
C LYS A 3 -4.43 17.83 54.74
N ALA A 4 -4.32 16.51 54.87
CA ALA A 4 -3.33 15.65 54.22
C ALA A 4 -2.96 16.12 52.81
N GLY A 5 -1.69 16.49 52.66
CA GLY A 5 -1.14 17.13 51.47
C GLY A 5 -0.92 16.12 50.34
N ASN A 6 -1.44 16.47 49.16
CA ASN A 6 -0.86 15.98 47.93
C ASN A 6 0.49 16.70 47.77
N PHE A 7 1.61 15.97 47.92
CA PHE A 7 2.97 16.48 47.73
C PHE A 7 3.49 16.28 46.31
N ASP A 8 2.61 15.83 45.40
CA ASP A 8 2.94 15.70 44.00
C ASP A 8 3.21 17.11 43.44
N THR A 9 4.42 17.29 42.93
CA THR A 9 4.91 18.57 42.39
C THR A 9 4.64 18.67 40.89
N GLU A 10 4.20 17.57 40.29
CA GLU A 10 3.79 17.51 38.90
C GLU A 10 2.42 18.20 38.74
N ASP A 11 2.30 18.96 37.65
CA ASP A 11 1.03 19.57 37.27
C ASP A 11 -0.02 18.47 37.06
N GLU A 12 -1.18 18.61 37.72
CA GLU A 12 -2.34 17.78 37.41
C GLU A 12 -2.68 17.89 35.90
N PRO A 13 -3.27 16.83 35.29
CA PRO A 13 -3.61 16.83 33.89
C PRO A 13 -4.47 18.05 33.54
N ARG A 14 -3.86 19.03 32.88
CA ARG A 14 -4.56 20.23 32.46
C ARG A 14 -5.67 19.82 31.49
N SER A 15 -6.86 20.39 31.67
CA SER A 15 -7.93 20.31 30.68
C SER A 15 -7.46 21.02 29.41
N GLY A 16 -6.79 20.26 28.54
CA GLY A 16 -6.33 20.74 27.25
C GLY A 16 -7.50 21.17 26.36
N ARG A 17 -7.16 21.67 25.17
CA ARG A 17 -8.18 21.99 24.15
C ARG A 17 -9.06 20.76 23.89
N PRO A 18 -10.40 20.91 23.89
CA PRO A 18 -11.32 19.80 23.59
C PRO A 18 -10.95 19.11 22.28
N ILE A 19 -11.12 17.79 22.26
CA ILE A 19 -10.88 16.97 21.08
C ILE A 19 -11.94 17.37 20.03
N GLU A 20 -11.52 18.00 18.94
CA GLU A 20 -12.42 18.46 17.86
C GLU A 20 -13.06 17.31 17.07
N VAL A 21 -12.55 16.09 17.19
CA VAL A 21 -12.99 14.95 16.37
C VAL A 21 -13.26 13.74 17.25
N ASP A 22 -14.50 13.28 17.22
CA ASP A 22 -14.89 12.00 17.82
C ASP A 22 -14.16 10.85 17.11
N CYS A 23 -13.35 10.11 17.87
CA CYS A 23 -12.56 9.00 17.33
C CYS A 23 -13.46 7.82 16.94
N GLU A 24 -14.61 7.63 17.59
CA GLU A 24 -15.55 6.55 17.27
C GLU A 24 -16.22 6.79 15.91
N GLN A 25 -16.65 8.03 15.65
CA GLN A 25 -17.19 8.43 14.34
C GLN A 25 -16.15 8.28 13.22
N LEU A 26 -14.88 8.62 13.50
CA LEU A 26 -13.80 8.47 12.53
C LEU A 26 -13.53 6.99 12.20
N GLU A 27 -13.57 6.10 13.19
CA GLU A 27 -13.44 4.66 12.96
C GLU A 27 -14.60 4.10 12.13
N GLN A 28 -15.83 4.53 12.39
CA GLN A 28 -17.00 4.13 11.60
C GLN A 28 -16.88 4.53 10.12
N ILE A 29 -16.41 5.74 9.83
CA ILE A 29 -16.21 6.21 8.44
C ILE A 29 -15.16 5.33 7.73
N ILE A 30 -14.08 4.96 8.41
CA ILE A 30 -13.01 4.12 7.84
C ILE A 30 -13.49 2.68 7.62
N ASP A 31 -14.33 2.15 8.50
CA ASP A 31 -14.90 0.82 8.35
C ASP A 31 -15.91 0.72 7.21
N GLN A 32 -16.63 1.81 6.92
CA GLN A 32 -17.51 1.90 5.75
C GLN A 32 -16.75 1.94 4.43
N ASP A 33 -15.73 2.82 4.32
CA ASP A 33 -14.86 2.87 3.14
C ASP A 33 -13.39 3.09 3.52
N ARG A 34 -12.58 2.04 3.32
CA ARG A 34 -11.14 2.07 3.60
C ARG A 34 -10.33 2.90 2.60
N ASN A 35 -10.91 3.27 1.46
CA ASN A 35 -10.23 4.04 0.40
C ASN A 35 -10.57 5.54 0.45
N ILE A 36 -11.30 5.98 1.48
CA ILE A 36 -11.72 7.38 1.61
C ILE A 36 -10.51 8.34 1.74
N SER A 37 -10.64 9.51 1.14
CA SER A 37 -9.60 10.55 1.22
C SER A 37 -9.69 11.33 2.54
N THR A 38 -8.55 11.81 3.05
CA THR A 38 -8.52 12.68 4.25
C THR A 38 -9.31 13.96 4.08
N ARG A 39 -9.48 14.44 2.83
CA ARG A 39 -10.29 15.61 2.51
C ARG A 39 -11.79 15.32 2.58
N THR A 40 -12.21 14.13 2.15
CA THR A 40 -13.61 13.71 2.23
C THR A 40 -14.04 13.54 3.69
N ILE A 41 -13.22 12.86 4.49
CA ILE A 41 -13.45 12.72 5.94
C ILE A 41 -13.55 14.10 6.61
N ALA A 42 -12.67 15.03 6.25
CA ALA A 42 -12.68 16.38 6.81
C ALA A 42 -13.98 17.15 6.49
N LEU A 43 -14.54 16.96 5.29
CA LEU A 43 -15.81 17.57 4.91
C LEU A 43 -17.01 16.95 5.64
N GLU A 44 -17.00 15.63 5.82
CA GLU A 44 -18.07 14.90 6.51
C GLU A 44 -18.14 15.22 7.99
N LEU A 45 -16.98 15.43 8.62
CA LEU A 45 -16.86 15.81 10.03
C LEU A 45 -16.86 17.34 10.27
N ASP A 46 -16.99 18.15 9.21
CA ASP A 46 -16.89 19.62 9.23
C ASP A 46 -15.63 20.14 9.97
N VAL A 47 -14.49 19.49 9.75
CA VAL A 47 -13.21 19.84 10.39
C VAL A 47 -12.12 20.18 9.38
N CYS A 48 -11.06 20.83 9.84
CA CYS A 48 -9.88 21.05 9.01
C CYS A 48 -9.19 19.73 8.67
N GLN A 49 -8.71 19.56 7.43
CA GLN A 49 -7.94 18.39 6.99
C GLN A 49 -6.76 18.06 7.91
N LYS A 50 -6.11 19.08 8.48
CA LYS A 50 -4.99 18.90 9.43
C LYS A 50 -5.45 18.21 10.72
N THR A 51 -6.63 18.57 11.23
CA THR A 51 -7.24 17.96 12.41
C THR A 51 -7.56 16.49 12.13
N THR A 52 -8.12 16.17 10.95
CA THR A 52 -8.37 14.80 10.51
C THR A 52 -7.09 13.97 10.43
N VAL A 53 -6.01 14.50 9.84
CA VAL A 53 -4.72 13.79 9.75
C VAL A 53 -4.13 13.52 11.14
N ASN A 54 -4.27 14.47 12.07
CA ASN A 54 -3.83 14.27 13.45
C ASN A 54 -4.68 13.23 14.18
N ALA A 55 -6.00 13.23 13.99
CA ALA A 55 -6.90 12.24 14.55
C ALA A 55 -6.58 10.82 14.03
N LEU A 56 -6.36 10.66 12.72
CA LEU A 56 -5.92 9.40 12.10
C LEU A 56 -4.62 8.85 12.70
N LYS A 57 -3.66 9.74 13.01
CA LYS A 57 -2.43 9.36 13.70
C LYS A 57 -2.66 8.89 15.14
N ARG A 58 -3.63 9.47 15.85
CA ARG A 58 -3.97 9.08 17.23
C ARG A 58 -4.61 7.69 17.30
N ILE A 59 -5.45 7.35 16.32
CA ILE A 59 -6.03 6.00 16.17
C ILE A 59 -5.09 5.00 15.47
N HIS A 60 -3.82 5.37 15.26
CA HIS A 60 -2.79 4.52 14.63
C HIS A 60 -3.13 4.03 13.21
N VAL A 61 -3.97 4.77 12.48
CA VAL A 61 -4.32 4.46 11.09
C VAL A 61 -3.38 5.19 10.15
N THR A 62 -2.82 4.45 9.19
CA THR A 62 -1.92 4.99 8.15
C THR A 62 -2.45 4.66 6.77
N PHE A 63 -2.42 5.64 5.86
CA PHE A 63 -2.75 5.40 4.46
C PHE A 63 -1.67 4.54 3.78
N LYS A 64 -2.10 3.47 3.11
CA LYS A 64 -1.24 2.62 2.30
C LYS A 64 -1.86 2.47 0.92
N PHE A 65 -1.02 2.50 -0.12
CA PHE A 65 -1.49 2.21 -1.47
C PHE A 65 -1.92 0.75 -1.56
N ASN A 66 -3.09 0.53 -2.18
CA ASN A 66 -3.56 -0.82 -2.47
C ASN A 66 -2.58 -1.53 -3.39
N ARG A 67 -2.36 -2.82 -3.11
CA ARG A 67 -1.54 -3.67 -3.98
C ARG A 67 -2.26 -3.86 -5.31
N SER A 68 -1.57 -3.56 -6.41
CA SER A 68 -2.06 -3.94 -7.74
C SER A 68 -2.08 -5.46 -7.87
N VAL A 69 -3.23 -6.01 -8.25
CA VAL A 69 -3.42 -7.43 -8.53
C VAL A 69 -3.59 -7.62 -10.04
N PRO A 70 -3.00 -8.65 -10.66
CA PRO A 70 -3.05 -8.82 -12.11
C PRO A 70 -4.47 -8.97 -12.67
N HIS A 71 -5.30 -9.78 -11.99
CA HIS A 71 -6.67 -10.08 -12.41
C HIS A 71 -7.57 -10.28 -11.20
N GLU A 72 -8.83 -9.88 -11.34
CA GLU A 72 -9.89 -10.25 -10.42
C GLU A 72 -10.31 -11.69 -10.69
N LEU A 73 -10.10 -12.58 -9.72
CA LEU A 73 -10.39 -14.00 -9.86
C LEU A 73 -11.83 -14.30 -9.46
N THR A 74 -12.55 -15.03 -10.31
CA THR A 74 -13.83 -15.64 -9.94
C THR A 74 -13.64 -16.70 -8.84
N ASP A 75 -14.69 -17.00 -8.09
CA ASP A 75 -14.59 -18.00 -7.01
C ASP A 75 -14.25 -19.40 -7.52
N GLU A 76 -14.68 -19.73 -8.74
CA GLU A 76 -14.25 -20.94 -9.42
C GLU A 76 -12.75 -20.92 -9.75
N GLY A 77 -12.23 -19.79 -10.26
CA GLY A 77 -10.80 -19.60 -10.48
C GLY A 77 -9.98 -19.76 -9.21
N LYS A 78 -10.47 -19.22 -8.08
CA LYS A 78 -9.84 -19.40 -6.76
C LYS A 78 -9.84 -20.87 -6.33
N ARG A 79 -10.96 -21.58 -6.49
CA ARG A 79 -11.06 -23.03 -6.18
C ARG A 79 -10.11 -23.87 -7.02
N LYS A 80 -10.08 -23.66 -8.34
CA LYS A 80 -9.18 -24.35 -9.27
C LYS A 80 -7.71 -24.14 -8.88
N ARG A 81 -7.30 -22.89 -8.64
CA ARG A 81 -5.94 -22.57 -8.20
C ARG A 81 -5.60 -23.24 -6.86
N LYS A 82 -6.49 -23.17 -5.87
CA LYS A 82 -6.28 -23.82 -4.56
C LYS A 82 -6.11 -25.33 -4.71
N ALA A 83 -6.96 -25.99 -5.49
CA ALA A 83 -6.89 -27.43 -5.74
C ALA A 83 -5.56 -27.82 -6.40
N ALA A 84 -5.14 -27.09 -7.44
CA ALA A 84 -3.86 -27.31 -8.11
C ALA A 84 -2.67 -27.13 -7.15
N CYS A 85 -2.64 -26.05 -6.37
CA CYS A 85 -1.59 -25.81 -5.39
C CYS A 85 -1.51 -26.93 -4.34
N LEU A 86 -2.66 -27.43 -3.86
CA LEU A 86 -2.69 -28.53 -2.88
C LEU A 86 -2.21 -29.85 -3.48
N ALA A 87 -2.53 -30.13 -4.74
CA ALA A 87 -2.01 -31.30 -5.45
C ALA A 87 -0.48 -31.24 -5.58
N LEU A 88 0.03 -30.13 -6.13
CA LEU A 88 1.49 -29.92 -6.29
C LEU A 88 2.23 -29.97 -4.95
N LEU A 89 1.63 -29.44 -3.87
CA LEU A 89 2.23 -29.49 -2.53
C LEU A 89 2.28 -30.93 -1.98
N ARG A 90 1.29 -31.77 -2.27
CA ARG A 90 1.31 -33.19 -1.89
C ARG A 90 2.41 -33.94 -2.64
N ASP A 91 2.55 -33.67 -3.93
CA ASP A 91 3.56 -34.32 -4.76
C ASP A 91 4.97 -33.92 -4.33
N GLN A 92 5.19 -32.62 -4.06
CA GLN A 92 6.46 -32.12 -3.51
C GLN A 92 6.84 -32.69 -2.14
N ARG A 93 5.86 -33.13 -1.34
CA ARG A 93 6.15 -33.80 -0.06
C ARG A 93 6.53 -35.27 -0.24
N LYS A 94 6.06 -35.91 -1.31
CA LYS A 94 6.37 -37.31 -1.63
C LYS A 94 7.71 -37.43 -2.36
N GLU A 95 7.94 -36.56 -3.33
CA GLU A 95 9.14 -36.52 -4.16
C GLU A 95 9.65 -35.08 -4.29
N LYS A 96 10.96 -34.91 -4.51
CA LYS A 96 11.54 -33.60 -4.79
C LYS A 96 11.25 -33.16 -6.24
N ILE A 97 9.99 -32.83 -6.54
CA ILE A 97 9.57 -32.43 -7.88
C ILE A 97 10.20 -31.11 -8.33
N LEU A 98 10.50 -30.18 -7.41
CA LEU A 98 11.11 -28.89 -7.74
C LEU A 98 12.48 -29.02 -8.43
N ASP A 99 13.27 -30.04 -8.08
CA ASP A 99 14.61 -30.26 -8.67
C ASP A 99 14.54 -30.78 -10.13
N ARG A 100 13.34 -31.15 -10.60
CA ARG A 100 13.08 -31.70 -11.94
C ARG A 100 12.30 -30.75 -12.85
N ILE A 101 11.84 -29.61 -12.33
CA ILE A 101 11.02 -28.67 -13.09
C ILE A 101 11.93 -27.71 -13.85
N VAL A 102 11.79 -27.71 -15.17
CA VAL A 102 12.24 -26.62 -16.04
C VAL A 102 11.01 -25.77 -16.36
N THR A 103 11.10 -24.47 -16.17
CA THR A 103 10.03 -23.52 -16.50
C THR A 103 10.47 -22.59 -17.61
N TRP A 104 9.52 -21.88 -18.21
CA TRP A 104 9.75 -20.91 -19.25
C TRP A 104 8.76 -19.76 -19.15
N ASP A 105 9.20 -18.57 -19.56
CA ASP A 105 8.34 -17.41 -19.71
C ASP A 105 8.83 -16.48 -20.83
N GLU A 106 7.93 -15.64 -21.32
CA GLU A 106 8.20 -14.61 -22.30
C GLU A 106 7.95 -13.22 -21.73
N LYS A 107 8.89 -12.30 -21.97
CA LYS A 107 8.76 -10.92 -21.52
C LYS A 107 9.14 -9.95 -22.62
N TRP A 108 8.28 -8.97 -22.87
CA TRP A 108 8.64 -7.80 -23.67
C TRP A 108 9.59 -6.90 -22.90
N VAL A 109 10.81 -6.73 -23.43
CA VAL A 109 11.81 -5.79 -22.94
C VAL A 109 11.81 -4.56 -23.84
N TYR A 110 11.48 -3.42 -23.26
CA TYR A 110 11.46 -2.13 -23.97
C TYR A 110 12.83 -1.46 -23.81
N TYR A 111 13.35 -0.88 -24.90
CA TYR A 111 14.54 -0.04 -24.81
C TYR A 111 14.20 1.18 -23.94
N ASN A 112 14.81 1.22 -22.76
CA ASN A 112 14.38 2.07 -21.65
C ASN A 112 14.39 3.56 -21.99
N THR A 113 13.29 4.23 -21.71
CA THR A 113 13.15 5.69 -21.73
C THR A 113 12.68 6.17 -20.36
N SER A 114 13.41 5.81 -19.30
CA SER A 114 13.11 6.25 -17.94
C SER A 114 12.97 7.76 -17.92
N ARG A 115 11.92 8.26 -17.24
CA ARG A 115 11.79 9.69 -16.99
C ARG A 115 12.98 10.13 -16.16
N LYS A 116 13.86 10.94 -16.73
CA LYS A 116 14.97 11.53 -15.99
C LYS A 116 14.41 12.66 -15.14
N GLY A 117 14.61 12.59 -13.82
CA GLY A 117 14.37 13.71 -12.94
C GLY A 117 15.41 14.81 -13.20
N ARG A 118 15.02 16.06 -12.96
CA ARG A 118 15.91 17.22 -12.96
C ARG A 118 15.75 17.93 -11.62
N TRP A 119 16.87 18.35 -11.02
CA TRP A 119 16.84 19.26 -9.88
C TRP A 119 16.40 20.65 -10.38
N SER A 120 15.38 21.23 -9.75
CA SER A 120 14.86 22.56 -10.07
C SER A 120 14.62 23.35 -8.79
N ALA A 121 14.72 24.69 -8.88
CA ALA A 121 14.48 25.57 -7.75
C ALA A 121 12.98 25.67 -7.41
N PRO A 122 12.59 26.04 -6.17
CA PRO A 122 11.20 26.24 -5.81
C PRO A 122 10.52 27.29 -6.70
N GLY A 123 9.40 26.93 -7.33
CA GLY A 123 8.65 27.81 -8.22
C GLY A 123 9.06 27.75 -9.70
N GLU A 124 10.14 27.05 -10.05
CA GLU A 124 10.45 26.80 -11.46
C GLU A 124 9.45 25.81 -12.07
N PRO A 125 9.01 26.03 -13.33
CA PRO A 125 8.16 25.08 -14.02
C PRO A 125 8.88 23.75 -14.21
N ALA A 126 8.13 22.65 -14.13
CA ALA A 126 8.65 21.33 -14.43
C ALA A 126 9.16 21.29 -15.87
N GLY A 127 10.39 20.80 -16.08
CA GLY A 127 10.93 20.58 -17.41
C GLY A 127 10.02 19.64 -18.19
N SER A 128 9.63 20.03 -19.41
CA SER A 128 8.82 19.18 -20.27
C SER A 128 9.72 18.18 -21.00
N VAL A 129 9.37 16.90 -20.89
CA VAL A 129 9.98 15.84 -21.71
C VAL A 129 8.90 15.39 -22.69
N ALA A 130 9.18 15.51 -23.99
CA ALA A 130 8.28 15.04 -25.03
C ALA A 130 7.92 13.56 -24.78
N ARG A 131 6.62 13.27 -24.69
CA ARG A 131 6.13 11.90 -24.49
C ARG A 131 6.53 11.08 -25.72
N ARG A 132 7.50 10.17 -25.55
CA ARG A 132 7.85 9.23 -26.62
C ARG A 132 6.66 8.30 -26.85
N ALA A 133 6.30 8.09 -28.12
CA ALA A 133 5.19 7.22 -28.51
C ALA A 133 5.42 5.78 -28.02
N LEU A 134 4.34 5.02 -27.83
CA LEU A 134 4.34 3.58 -27.46
C LEU A 134 5.06 2.68 -28.48
N THR A 135 5.53 3.24 -29.60
CA THR A 135 6.36 2.60 -30.62
C THR A 135 7.85 2.56 -30.25
N SER A 136 8.17 2.53 -28.95
CA SER A 136 9.53 2.25 -28.52
C SER A 136 9.96 0.89 -29.06
N LYS A 137 11.22 0.80 -29.54
CA LYS A 137 11.81 -0.49 -29.91
C LYS A 137 11.61 -1.45 -28.73
N LYS A 138 11.16 -2.66 -29.02
CA LYS A 138 10.98 -3.73 -28.03
C LYS A 138 11.57 -5.02 -28.57
N VAL A 139 12.06 -5.84 -27.65
CA VAL A 139 12.56 -7.19 -27.93
C VAL A 139 11.73 -8.16 -27.11
N LEU A 140 11.33 -9.29 -27.71
CA LEU A 140 10.74 -10.40 -26.98
C LEU A 140 11.89 -11.23 -26.40
N LEU A 141 11.89 -11.37 -25.08
CA LEU A 141 12.84 -12.21 -24.36
C LEU A 141 12.12 -13.50 -23.97
N CYS A 142 12.58 -14.64 -24.48
CA CYS A 142 12.09 -15.97 -24.14
C CYS A 142 13.20 -16.68 -23.35
N ILE A 143 12.94 -17.10 -22.11
CA ILE A 143 13.95 -17.71 -21.23
C ILE A 143 13.39 -18.98 -20.62
N TRP A 144 14.15 -20.07 -20.70
CA TRP A 144 13.93 -21.30 -19.93
C TRP A 144 14.91 -21.33 -18.77
N TRP A 145 14.51 -21.86 -17.61
CA TRP A 145 15.42 -22.01 -16.46
C TRP A 145 14.93 -23.12 -15.53
N ASP A 146 15.86 -23.66 -14.74
CA ASP A 146 15.63 -24.70 -13.74
C ASP A 146 16.14 -24.27 -12.34
N CYS A 147 16.25 -25.21 -11.40
CA CYS A 147 16.77 -24.93 -10.06
C CYS A 147 18.28 -24.66 -10.00
N ARG A 148 19.02 -24.84 -11.10
CA ARG A 148 20.47 -24.64 -11.22
C ARG A 148 20.83 -23.37 -11.98
N GLY A 149 19.95 -22.87 -12.85
CA GLY A 149 20.14 -21.61 -13.55
C GLY A 149 19.32 -21.49 -14.83
N ILE A 150 19.70 -20.49 -15.63
CA ILE A 150 19.24 -20.30 -17.01
C ILE A 150 20.02 -21.24 -17.93
#